data_AF-A0A520J8E5-F1
#
_entry.id   AF-A0A520J8E5-F1
#
_cell.length_a   1.000
_cell.length_b   1.000
_cell.length_c   1.000
_cell.angle_alpha   90.00
_cell.angle_beta   90.00
_cell.angle_gamma   90.00
#
_symmetry.space_group_name_H-M   'P 1'
#
loop_
_entity.id
_entity.type
_entity.pdbx_description
1 polymer ?
#
loop_
_entity_poly.entity_id
_entity_poly.type
_entity_poly.pdbx_seq_one_letter_code
_entity_poly.pdbx_strand_id
1 'polypeptide(L)'
;GGWSRRATLYGGDHSTALRDAALLDPVRDAARIRAMYTDPDFTRRGVGRLVLSVCEAAAREAGFARAEMMATLAGEPLYRACGYLPIERIETPGEVPVPMIRRGKDLN
;
A
#
# COMPACT_ATOMS: atom_id res chain seq x y z
N GLY A 1 2.26 9.32 3.01
CA GLY A 1 1.33 8.24 2.63
C GLY A 1 0.52 8.71 1.46
N GLY A 2 0.24 7.85 0.48
CA GLY A 2 -0.57 8.22 -0.67
C GLY A 2 -1.14 7.03 -1.42
N TRP A 3 -2.17 7.30 -2.21
CA TRP A 3 -2.69 6.38 -3.22
C TRP A 3 -2.20 6.77 -4.63
N SER A 4 -2.25 5.83 -5.57
CA SER A 4 -1.83 6.06 -6.95
C SER A 4 -2.56 5.12 -7.91
N ARG A 5 -2.87 5.64 -9.11
CA ARG A 5 -3.31 4.86 -10.29
C ARG A 5 -2.17 4.33 -11.15
N ARG A 6 -0.91 4.46 -10.71
CA ARG A 6 0.26 3.87 -11.40
C ARG A 6 0.52 2.47 -10.88
N ALA A 7 0.92 1.56 -11.77
CA ALA A 7 1.09 0.15 -11.48
C ALA A 7 2.15 -0.18 -10.42
N THR A 8 3.18 0.67 -10.28
CA THR A 8 4.23 0.55 -9.25
C THR A 8 3.64 0.33 -7.85
N LEU A 9 3.88 -0.86 -7.29
CA LEU A 9 3.35 -1.29 -6.00
C LEU A 9 4.17 -0.79 -4.80
N TYR A 10 5.51 -0.82 -4.89
CA TYR A 10 6.43 -0.31 -3.86
C TYR A 10 7.80 0.01 -4.45
N GLY A 11 8.68 0.65 -3.67
CA GLY A 11 10.00 1.10 -4.10
C GLY A 11 10.16 2.62 -4.07
N GLY A 12 11.42 3.07 -4.08
CA GLY A 12 11.82 4.49 -4.05
C GLY A 12 12.55 4.93 -5.33
N ASP A 13 13.26 6.05 -5.28
CA ASP A 13 14.04 6.56 -6.42
C ASP A 13 15.17 5.61 -6.85
N HIS A 14 15.71 4.84 -5.92
CA HIS A 14 16.75 3.85 -6.17
C HIS A 14 16.21 2.51 -6.69
N SER A 15 14.88 2.32 -6.78
CA SER A 15 14.24 1.05 -7.15
C SER A 15 13.74 1.05 -8.59
N THR A 16 14.62 1.39 -9.55
CA THR A 16 14.24 1.53 -10.97
C THR A 16 13.61 0.26 -11.56
N ALA A 17 14.11 -0.93 -11.17
CA ALA A 17 13.58 -2.21 -11.62
C ALA A 17 12.15 -2.52 -11.14
N LEU A 18 11.67 -1.86 -10.08
CA LEU A 18 10.32 -2.03 -9.55
C LEU A 18 9.34 -0.97 -10.09
N ARG A 19 9.83 -0.03 -10.91
CA ARG A 19 8.99 1.02 -11.49
C ARG A 19 8.23 0.48 -12.69
N ASP A 20 6.93 0.68 -12.63
CA ASP A 20 6.03 0.52 -13.74
C ASP A 20 5.22 1.82 -13.91
N ALA A 21 5.40 2.44 -15.08
CA ALA A 21 4.76 3.69 -15.46
C ALA A 21 3.34 3.49 -16.00
N ALA A 22 2.91 2.25 -16.24
CA ALA A 22 1.57 1.94 -16.70
C ALA A 22 0.52 2.51 -15.74
N LEU A 23 -0.57 3.00 -16.34
CA LEU A 23 -1.75 3.39 -15.61
C LEU A 23 -2.64 2.17 -15.43
N LEU A 24 -3.22 2.08 -14.23
CA LEU A 24 -4.14 1.03 -13.83
C LEU A 24 -5.56 1.35 -14.30
N ASP A 25 -6.28 0.32 -14.71
CA ASP A 25 -7.70 0.39 -15.03
C ASP A 25 -8.53 0.18 -13.75
N PRO A 26 -9.31 1.17 -13.29
CA PRO A 26 -10.08 1.07 -12.05
C PRO A 26 -11.12 -0.06 -12.03
N VAL A 27 -11.55 -0.55 -13.20
CA VAL A 27 -12.51 -1.65 -13.32
C VAL A 27 -11.84 -3.01 -13.10
N ARG A 28 -10.57 -3.14 -13.48
CA ARG A 28 -9.85 -4.43 -13.50
C ARG A 28 -8.77 -4.55 -12.45
N ASP A 29 -8.15 -3.43 -12.10
CA ASP A 29 -6.97 -3.36 -11.25
C ASP A 29 -7.30 -2.80 -9.86
N ALA A 30 -6.35 -2.93 -8.92
CA ALA A 30 -6.44 -2.34 -7.59
C ALA A 30 -5.58 -1.08 -7.49
N ALA A 31 -6.11 -0.02 -6.87
CA ALA A 31 -5.34 1.20 -6.59
C ALA A 31 -4.14 0.87 -5.69
N ARG A 32 -2.99 1.53 -5.92
CA ARG A 32 -1.79 1.33 -5.10
C ARG A 32 -1.77 2.26 -3.90
N ILE A 33 -1.75 1.73 -2.69
CA ILE A 33 -1.49 2.48 -1.46
C ILE A 33 -0.03 2.28 -1.06
N ARG A 34 0.71 3.37 -0.82
CA ARG A 34 2.17 3.30 -0.65
C ARG A 34 2.74 4.53 0.06
N ALA A 35 4.04 4.47 0.37
CA ALA A 35 4.80 5.52 1.05
C ALA A 35 4.16 6.01 2.37
N MET A 36 3.64 5.08 3.17
CA MET A 36 3.01 5.33 4.46
C MET A 36 4.07 5.39 5.55
N TYR A 37 4.18 6.55 6.20
CA TYR A 37 5.10 6.79 7.32
C TYR A 37 4.35 7.57 8.38
N THR A 38 4.70 7.34 9.64
CA THR A 38 4.19 8.10 10.78
C THR A 38 5.36 8.35 11.69
N ASP A 39 5.48 9.58 12.17
CA ASP A 39 6.48 9.94 13.16
C ASP A 39 6.34 9.01 14.39
N PRO A 40 7.45 8.44 14.92
CA PRO A 40 7.42 7.51 16.05
C PRO A 40 6.65 8.07 17.26
N ASP A 41 6.77 9.37 17.54
CA ASP A 41 6.10 10.05 18.67
C ASP A 41 4.58 10.18 18.46
N PHE A 42 4.11 9.92 17.24
CA PHE A 42 2.70 9.98 16.85
C PHE A 42 2.11 8.60 16.50
N THR A 43 2.88 7.53 16.71
CA THR A 43 2.38 6.17 16.51
C THR A 43 1.23 5.84 17.46
N ARG A 44 0.36 4.91 17.07
CA ARG A 44 -0.79 4.44 17.87
C ARG A 44 -1.83 5.50 18.24
N ARG A 45 -1.76 6.71 17.66
CA ARG A 45 -2.74 7.81 17.84
C ARG A 45 -3.76 7.94 16.71
N GLY A 46 -3.87 6.93 15.85
CA GLY A 46 -4.82 6.91 14.73
C GLY A 46 -4.38 7.61 13.45
N VAL A 47 -3.22 8.29 13.43
CA VAL A 47 -2.70 9.01 12.25
C VAL A 47 -2.60 8.11 11.01
N GLY A 48 -1.98 6.93 11.15
CA GLY A 48 -1.86 5.98 10.04
C GLY A 48 -3.22 5.51 9.49
N ARG A 49 -4.21 5.33 10.37
CA ARG A 49 -5.59 4.95 9.97
C ARG A 49 -6.28 6.10 9.24
N LEU A 50 -6.11 7.33 9.70
CA LEU A 50 -6.66 8.52 9.05
C LEU A 50 -6.08 8.72 7.65
N VAL A 51 -4.76 8.65 7.51
CA VAL A 51 -4.10 8.79 6.20
C VAL A 51 -4.58 7.67 5.25
N LEU A 52 -4.68 6.44 5.75
CA LEU A 52 -5.16 5.31 4.97
C LEU A 52 -6.62 5.51 4.52
N SER A 53 -7.52 5.98 5.39
CA SER A 53 -8.92 6.21 5.01
C SER A 53 -9.07 7.30 3.95
N VAL A 54 -8.27 8.37 4.03
CA VAL A 54 -8.25 9.43 3.00
C VAL A 54 -7.79 8.88 1.66
N CYS A 55 -6.75 8.03 1.66
CA CYS A 55 -6.26 7.39 0.44
C CYS A 55 -7.29 6.43 -0.16
N GLU A 56 -7.98 5.64 0.66
CA GLU A 56 -9.05 4.75 0.21
C GLU A 56 -10.25 5.50 -0.35
N ALA A 57 -10.65 6.62 0.27
CA ALA A 57 -11.74 7.46 -0.24
C ALA A 57 -11.41 8.02 -1.62
N ALA A 58 -10.21 8.60 -1.79
CA ALA A 58 -9.80 9.14 -3.08
C ALA A 58 -9.63 8.05 -4.17
N ALA A 59 -9.22 6.83 -3.79
CA ALA A 59 -9.21 5.70 -4.73
C ALA A 59 -10.63 5.31 -5.19
N ARG A 60 -11.62 5.30 -4.29
CA ARG A 60 -13.04 5.08 -4.63
C ARG A 60 -13.57 6.16 -5.57
N GLU A 61 -13.28 7.43 -5.27
CA GLU A 61 -13.68 8.57 -6.11
C GLU A 61 -13.09 8.47 -7.53
N ALA A 62 -11.89 7.87 -7.65
CA ALA A 62 -11.28 7.57 -8.94
C ALA A 62 -11.81 6.29 -9.62
N GLY A 63 -12.82 5.64 -9.05
CA GLY A 63 -13.53 4.48 -9.61
C GLY A 63 -12.96 3.12 -9.23
N PHE A 64 -11.92 3.05 -8.39
CA PHE A 64 -11.34 1.76 -8.01
C PHE A 64 -12.24 1.02 -7.01
N ALA A 65 -12.53 -0.24 -7.32
CA ALA A 65 -13.24 -1.13 -6.40
C ALA A 65 -12.33 -1.80 -5.35
N ARG A 66 -11.00 -1.72 -5.53
CA ARG A 66 -10.02 -2.42 -4.70
C ARG A 66 -8.77 -1.58 -4.46
N ALA A 67 -8.13 -1.79 -3.32
CA ALA A 67 -6.82 -1.25 -3.00
C ALA A 67 -5.83 -2.37 -2.68
N GLU A 68 -4.57 -2.14 -3.03
CA GLU A 68 -3.47 -3.07 -2.78
C GLU A 68 -2.20 -2.33 -2.36
N MET A 69 -1.40 -2.98 -1.53
CA MET A 69 -0.13 -2.44 -1.05
C MET A 69 0.87 -3.53 -0.71
N MET A 70 2.14 -3.13 -0.61
CA MET A 70 3.14 -3.88 0.12
C MET A 70 3.31 -3.37 1.55
N ALA A 71 3.12 -4.27 2.52
CA ALA A 71 3.35 -4.01 3.94
C ALA A 71 4.64 -4.69 4.41
N THR A 72 5.48 -3.97 5.15
CA THR A 72 6.47 -4.61 6.02
C THR A 72 5.79 -5.25 7.23
N LEU A 73 6.47 -6.13 7.95
CA LEU A 73 5.93 -6.71 9.19
C LEU A 73 5.60 -5.66 10.26
N ALA A 74 6.32 -4.53 10.29
CA ALA A 74 6.02 -3.42 11.19
C ALA A 74 4.67 -2.75 10.85
N GLY A 75 4.32 -2.66 9.56
CA GLY A 75 3.06 -2.06 9.10
C GLY A 75 1.87 -3.03 9.12
N GLU A 76 2.11 -4.35 9.08
CA GLU A 76 1.08 -5.39 9.03
C GLU A 76 -0.06 -5.20 10.05
N PRO A 77 0.20 -4.92 11.35
CA PRO A 77 -0.88 -4.77 12.33
C PRO A 77 -1.88 -3.67 11.99
N LEU A 78 -1.41 -2.54 11.42
CA LEU A 78 -2.29 -1.45 10.99
C LEU A 78 -3.20 -1.93 9.85
N TYR A 79 -2.62 -2.48 8.79
CA TYR A 79 -3.36 -2.84 7.58
C TYR A 79 -4.34 -3.98 7.85
N ARG A 80 -3.93 -4.98 8.66
CA ARG A 80 -4.83 -6.04 9.12
C ARG A 80 -6.03 -5.46 9.88
N ALA A 81 -5.80 -4.53 10.81
CA ALA A 81 -6.88 -3.88 11.55
C ALA A 81 -7.79 -3.01 10.66
N CYS A 82 -7.31 -2.57 9.50
CA CYS A 82 -8.07 -1.82 8.51
C CYS A 82 -8.76 -2.69 7.44
N GLY A 83 -8.71 -4.02 7.59
CA GLY A 83 -9.42 -4.98 6.72
C GLY A 83 -8.63 -5.46 5.50
N TYR A 84 -7.32 -5.21 5.44
CA TYR A 84 -6.50 -5.76 4.36
C TYR A 84 -6.17 -7.23 4.59
N LEU A 85 -6.45 -8.05 3.59
CA LEU A 85 -6.18 -9.49 3.56
C LEU A 85 -4.83 -9.77 2.90
N PRO A 86 -4.06 -10.76 3.39
CA PRO A 86 -2.80 -11.15 2.75
C PRO A 86 -3.05 -11.80 1.39
N ILE A 87 -2.23 -11.45 0.40
CA ILE A 87 -2.22 -12.03 -0.95
C ILE A 87 -0.98 -12.92 -1.10
N GLU A 88 0.21 -12.37 -0.84
CA GLU A 88 1.48 -13.10 -0.94
C GLU A 88 2.49 -12.59 0.09
N ARG A 89 3.44 -13.44 0.47
CA ARG A 89 4.58 -13.08 1.31
C ARG A 89 5.84 -13.17 0.45
N ILE A 90 6.67 -12.14 0.52
CA ILE A 90 7.92 -12.03 -0.25
C ILE A 90 9.00 -11.42 0.64
N GLU A 91 10.24 -11.51 0.21
CA GLU A 91 11.35 -10.75 0.79
C GLU A 91 11.89 -9.76 -0.24
N THR A 92 12.38 -8.61 0.22
CA THR A 92 13.06 -7.67 -0.68
C THR A 92 14.37 -8.28 -1.20
N PRO A 93 14.76 -7.99 -2.45
CA PRO A 93 16.10 -8.30 -2.92
C PRO A 93 17.15 -7.47 -2.15
N GLY A 94 18.35 -8.01 -1.94
CA GLY A 94 19.48 -7.31 -1.32
C GLY A 94 20.23 -8.15 -0.28
N GLU A 95 21.32 -7.60 0.26
CA GLU A 95 22.16 -8.28 1.27
C GLU A 95 21.42 -8.52 2.59
N VAL A 96 20.49 -7.63 2.94
CA VAL A 96 19.61 -7.76 4.10
C VAL A 96 18.16 -7.81 3.62
N PRO A 97 17.60 -9.00 3.39
CA PRO A 97 16.22 -9.15 2.96
C PRO A 97 15.26 -8.65 4.04
N VAL A 98 14.26 -7.88 3.63
CA VAL A 98 13.18 -7.41 4.50
C VAL A 98 11.93 -8.22 4.18
N PRO A 99 11.32 -8.90 5.17
CA PRO A 99 10.08 -9.63 4.96
C PRO A 99 8.92 -8.66 4.71
N MET A 100 8.16 -8.95 3.67
CA MET A 100 7.02 -8.15 3.25
C MET A 100 5.81 -9.02 2.90
N ILE A 101 4.64 -8.40 2.96
CA ILE A 101 3.36 -9.04 2.69
C ILE A 101 2.54 -8.15 1.76
N ARG A 102 2.21 -8.65 0.58
CA ARG A 102 1.27 -8.00 -0.32
C ARG A 102 -0.11 -8.18 0.25
N ARG A 103 -0.88 -7.10 0.34
CA ARG A 103 -2.23 -7.13 0.90
C ARG A 103 -3.21 -6.40 0.03
N GLY A 104 -4.42 -6.94 -0.06
CA GLY A 104 -5.54 -6.38 -0.80
C GLY A 104 -6.74 -6.12 0.09
N LYS A 105 -7.57 -5.18 -0.32
CA LYS A 105 -8.85 -4.86 0.32
C LYS A 105 -9.86 -4.43 -0.73
N ASP A 106 -11.07 -4.95 -0.62
CA ASP A 106 -12.22 -4.43 -1.35
C ASP A 106 -12.66 -3.09 -0.75
N LEU A 107 -12.91 -2.10 -1.61
CA LEU A 107 -13.29 -0.75 -1.22
C LEU A 107 -14.80 -0.53 -1.24
N ASN A 108 -15.60 -1.54 -1.59
CA ASN A 108 -17.05 -1.46 -1.59
C ASN A 108 -17.64 -1.09 -0.21
#